data_AF-A0A8T4QWQ9-F1
#
_entry.id   AF-A0A8T4QWQ9-F1
#
_cell.length_a   1.000
_cell.length_b   1.000
_cell.length_c   1.000
_cell.angle_alpha   90.00
_cell.angle_beta   90.00
_cell.angle_gamma   90.00
#
_symmetry.space_group_name_H-M   'P 1'
#
loop_
_entity.id
_entity.type
_entity.pdbx_description
1 polymer ?
#
loop_
_entity_poly.entity_id
_entity_poly.type
_entity_poly.pdbx_seq_one_letter_code
_entity_poly.pdbx_strand_id
1 'polypeptide(L)'
;YFIAGVILLAITHISSFILVAALVFFLVLVTLEKLPYHRAELEGALFATFFTVWLTLIFFKQVLLAQGVSVLHENVPAELLGTYFLRFDLFSSIALLGILPVAFGIYTIYRYVFREPHREIYLYASLAFVILLLLWNRQLRLEAGLMFLALILSVLSSQAFKVSLNYLAKTKAAHFMPAIIGLLVLAITATSALPAVFGSNILASQPTTAEVAAYEWLKNNTQPGSVVLSIPEDGLPIQFFSQRATVTDTNFLLVRDAAQRLEATRRIYRSQASTQALPDLTRYDVDYIMVSPRIMAEYGRLGD
;
A
#
# COMPACT_ATOMS: atom_id res chain seq x y z
N TYR A 1 -18.73 20.67 4.13
CA TYR A 1 -18.10 19.67 3.23
C TYR A 1 -16.96 18.90 3.88
N PHE A 2 -15.95 19.55 4.46
CA PHE A 2 -14.81 18.86 5.11
C PHE A 2 -15.24 17.77 6.12
N ILE A 3 -16.09 18.09 7.09
CA ILE A 3 -16.58 17.15 8.11
C ILE A 3 -17.21 15.90 7.47
N ALA A 4 -18.11 16.10 6.51
CA ALA A 4 -18.75 14.99 5.80
C ALA A 4 -17.73 14.12 5.04
N GLY A 5 -16.72 14.74 4.42
CA GLY A 5 -15.63 14.04 3.76
C GLY A 5 -14.78 13.20 4.72
N VAL A 6 -14.44 13.75 5.90
CA VAL A 6 -13.73 13.01 6.95
C VAL A 6 -14.55 11.83 7.45
N ILE A 7 -15.85 12.02 7.68
CA ILE A 7 -16.74 10.94 8.12
C ILE A 7 -16.80 9.82 7.09
N LEU A 8 -17.01 10.17 5.81
CA LEU A 8 -17.06 9.20 4.73
C LEU A 8 -15.73 8.43 4.63
N LEU A 9 -14.60 9.15 4.65
CA LEU A 9 -13.27 8.55 4.55
C LEU A 9 -12.97 7.61 5.72
N ALA A 10 -13.30 8.03 6.95
CA ALA A 10 -13.06 7.25 8.17
C ALA A 10 -13.89 5.95 8.20
N ILE A 11 -15.11 5.95 7.63
CA ILE A 11 -15.94 4.75 7.53
C ILE A 11 -15.50 3.85 6.38
N THR A 12 -14.95 4.42 5.30
CA THR A 12 -14.63 3.67 4.09
C THR A 12 -13.32 2.90 4.22
N HIS A 13 -12.28 3.50 4.81
CA HIS A 13 -10.95 2.89 4.81
C HIS A 13 -10.04 3.36 5.96
N ILE A 14 -9.15 2.47 6.41
CA ILE A 14 -8.16 2.74 7.47
C ILE A 14 -7.11 3.79 7.05
N SER A 15 -6.96 4.03 5.74
CA SER A 15 -6.08 5.09 5.22
C SER A 15 -6.51 6.50 5.62
N SER A 16 -7.70 6.67 6.20
CA SER A 16 -8.11 7.91 6.87
C SER A 16 -7.09 8.39 7.93
N PHE A 17 -6.33 7.47 8.56
CA PHE A 17 -5.23 7.81 9.45
C PHE A 17 -4.11 8.60 8.76
N ILE A 18 -3.84 8.35 7.48
CA ILE A 18 -2.81 9.07 6.73
C ILE A 18 -3.19 10.55 6.64
N LEU A 19 -4.46 10.84 6.33
CA LEU A 19 -4.98 12.21 6.28
C LEU A 19 -4.90 12.88 7.66
N VAL A 20 -5.33 12.20 8.72
CA VAL A 20 -5.29 12.72 10.09
C VAL A 20 -3.86 13.04 10.52
N ALA A 21 -2.92 12.10 10.33
CA ALA A 21 -1.52 12.30 10.63
C ALA A 21 -0.93 13.46 9.82
N ALA A 22 -1.30 13.60 8.55
CA ALA A 22 -0.87 14.71 7.70
C ALA A 22 -1.45 16.06 8.13
N LEU A 23 -2.68 16.12 8.64
CA LEU A 23 -3.27 17.33 9.21
C LEU A 23 -2.57 17.75 10.50
N VAL A 24 -2.27 16.78 11.38
CA VAL A 24 -1.49 17.04 12.60
C VAL A 24 -0.09 17.54 12.24
N PHE A 25 0.60 16.86 11.31
CA PHE A 25 1.93 17.26 10.87
C PHE A 25 1.91 18.62 10.15
N PHE A 26 0.86 18.92 9.39
CA PHE A 26 0.63 20.24 8.79
C PHE A 26 0.58 21.33 9.86
N LEU A 27 -0.20 21.15 10.93
CA LEU A 27 -0.27 22.11 12.03
C LEU A 27 1.09 22.30 12.71
N VAL A 28 1.87 21.23 12.86
CA VAL A 28 3.25 21.31 13.38
C VAL A 28 4.12 22.17 12.48
N LEU A 29 4.15 21.92 11.16
CA LEU A 29 4.95 22.70 10.21
C LEU A 29 4.55 24.17 10.19
N VAL A 30 3.24 24.47 10.16
CA VAL A 30 2.72 25.84 10.20
C VAL A 30 3.12 26.56 11.49
N THR A 31 3.09 25.86 12.62
CA THR A 31 3.48 26.41 13.93
C THR A 31 4.99 26.69 14.00
N LEU A 32 5.83 25.78 13.50
CA LEU A 32 7.29 25.94 13.45
C LEU A 32 7.69 27.16 12.62
N GLU A 33 7.02 27.36 11.49
CA GLU A 33 7.28 28.46 10.55
C GLU A 33 6.53 29.76 10.93
N LYS A 34 5.85 29.77 12.08
CA LYS A 34 5.09 30.91 12.62
C LYS A 34 4.08 31.49 11.62
N LEU A 35 3.52 30.64 10.76
CA LEU A 35 2.52 31.03 9.79
C LEU A 35 1.15 31.19 10.48
N PRO A 36 0.33 32.17 10.08
CA PRO A 36 -0.99 32.36 10.66
C PRO A 36 -1.91 31.19 10.28
N TYR A 37 -2.49 30.52 11.29
CA TYR A 37 -3.53 29.52 11.07
C TYR A 37 -4.92 30.06 11.45
N HIS A 38 -5.94 29.54 10.76
CA HIS A 38 -7.33 29.86 11.06
C HIS A 38 -7.82 28.92 12.17
N ARG A 39 -8.62 29.43 13.12
CA ARG A 39 -9.22 28.59 14.18
C ARG A 39 -10.00 27.40 13.62
N ALA A 40 -10.69 27.60 12.50
CA ALA A 40 -11.43 26.55 11.80
C ALA A 40 -10.54 25.38 11.33
N GLU A 41 -9.27 25.61 10.99
CA GLU A 41 -8.36 24.54 10.58
C GLU A 41 -7.88 23.72 11.77
N LEU A 42 -7.59 24.39 12.90
CA LEU A 42 -7.25 23.73 14.15
C LEU A 42 -8.43 22.87 14.63
N GLU A 43 -9.63 23.44 14.69
CA GLU A 43 -10.86 22.73 15.07
C GLU A 43 -11.14 21.57 14.12
N GLY A 44 -10.98 21.77 12.80
CA GLY A 44 -11.16 20.73 11.79
C GLY A 44 -10.18 19.57 11.95
N ALA A 45 -8.89 19.86 12.16
CA ALA A 45 -7.87 18.84 12.38
C ALA A 45 -8.07 18.09 13.70
N LEU A 46 -8.39 18.79 14.79
CA LEU A 46 -8.70 18.17 16.08
C LEU A 46 -9.94 17.29 16.00
N PHE A 47 -11.02 17.78 15.37
CA PHE A 47 -12.23 17.00 15.12
C PHE A 47 -11.91 15.76 14.31
N ALA A 48 -11.20 15.90 13.18
CA ALA A 48 -10.85 14.76 12.33
C ALA A 48 -10.01 13.72 13.08
N THR A 49 -9.04 14.19 13.88
CA THR A 49 -8.18 13.32 14.69
C THR A 49 -8.99 12.54 15.72
N PHE A 50 -9.79 13.25 16.52
CA PHE A 50 -10.62 12.62 17.55
C PHE A 50 -11.62 11.64 16.94
N PHE A 51 -12.31 12.06 15.87
CA PHE A 51 -13.34 11.25 15.23
C PHE A 51 -12.78 9.99 14.58
N THR A 52 -11.69 10.08 13.81
CA THR A 52 -11.07 8.91 13.17
C THR A 52 -10.50 7.94 14.21
N VAL A 53 -9.83 8.44 15.25
CA VAL A 53 -9.33 7.59 16.34
C VAL A 53 -10.50 6.89 17.05
N TRP A 54 -11.55 7.64 17.40
CA TRP A 54 -12.72 7.09 18.06
C TRP A 54 -13.43 6.02 17.22
N LEU A 55 -13.70 6.28 15.94
CA LEU A 55 -14.30 5.28 15.04
C LEU A 55 -13.42 4.04 14.91
N THR A 56 -12.12 4.20 14.75
CA THR A 56 -11.19 3.06 14.65
C THR A 56 -11.22 2.23 15.92
N LEU A 57 -11.24 2.86 17.09
CA LEU A 57 -11.37 2.14 18.36
C LEU A 57 -12.68 1.36 18.43
N ILE A 58 -13.78 1.87 17.87
CA ILE A 58 -15.06 1.14 17.82
C ILE A 58 -14.96 -0.08 16.88
N PHE A 59 -14.51 0.12 15.64
CA PHE A 59 -14.46 -0.95 14.63
C PHE A 59 -13.44 -2.03 14.99
N PHE A 60 -12.27 -1.64 15.51
CA PHE A 60 -11.17 -2.55 15.78
C PHE A 60 -11.05 -2.96 17.25
N LYS A 61 -12.02 -2.63 18.12
CA LYS A 61 -11.98 -2.97 19.56
C LYS A 61 -11.61 -4.43 19.83
N GLN A 62 -12.28 -5.36 19.15
CA GLN A 62 -12.10 -6.79 19.39
C GLN A 62 -10.71 -7.25 18.94
N VAL A 63 -10.26 -6.75 17.79
CA VAL A 63 -8.95 -7.09 17.22
C VAL A 63 -7.84 -6.50 18.09
N LEU A 64 -7.97 -5.24 18.51
CA LEU A 64 -7.03 -4.55 19.39
C LEU A 64 -6.92 -5.23 20.76
N LEU A 65 -8.03 -5.71 21.32
CA LEU A 65 -8.02 -6.47 22.59
C LEU A 65 -7.41 -7.86 22.43
N ALA A 66 -7.61 -8.52 21.29
CA ALA A 66 -7.12 -9.88 21.05
C ALA A 66 -5.65 -9.93 20.63
N GLN A 67 -5.21 -8.99 19.80
CA GLN A 67 -3.90 -8.99 19.14
C GLN A 67 -2.97 -7.87 19.66
N GLY A 68 -3.51 -6.88 20.37
CA GLY A 68 -2.74 -5.77 20.91
C GLY A 68 -2.24 -4.82 19.81
N VAL A 69 -1.00 -4.34 19.95
CA VAL A 69 -0.39 -3.33 19.07
C VAL A 69 -0.04 -3.88 17.68
N SER A 70 -0.02 -5.22 17.49
CA SER A 70 0.30 -5.82 16.19
C SER A 70 -0.71 -5.46 15.09
N VAL A 71 -1.93 -5.05 15.47
CA VAL A 71 -2.96 -4.54 14.54
C VAL A 71 -2.47 -3.34 13.73
N LEU A 72 -1.57 -2.52 14.29
CA LEU A 72 -0.98 -1.38 13.58
C LEU A 72 -0.10 -1.80 12.39
N HIS A 73 0.37 -3.05 12.37
CA HIS A 73 1.16 -3.62 11.26
C HIS A 73 0.31 -4.59 10.42
N GLU A 74 -1.01 -4.35 10.34
CA GLU A 74 -1.98 -5.22 9.66
C GLU A 74 -1.92 -6.69 10.12
N ASN A 75 -1.36 -6.95 11.32
CA ASN A 75 -1.09 -8.29 11.83
C ASN A 75 -0.26 -9.18 10.86
N VAL A 76 0.52 -8.56 9.98
CA VAL A 76 1.38 -9.26 9.02
C VAL A 76 2.52 -9.95 9.78
N PRO A 77 2.74 -11.27 9.57
CA PRO A 77 3.87 -11.97 10.16
C PRO A 77 5.20 -11.29 9.84
N ALA A 78 6.06 -11.12 10.86
CA ALA A 78 7.31 -10.36 10.74
C ALA A 78 8.25 -10.90 9.65
N GLU A 79 8.20 -12.21 9.38
CA GLU A 79 8.97 -12.83 8.30
C GLU A 79 8.55 -12.33 6.91
N LEU A 80 7.25 -12.11 6.69
CA LEU A 80 6.72 -11.61 5.42
C LEU A 80 7.05 -10.12 5.22
N LEU A 81 7.06 -9.34 6.30
CA LEU A 81 7.50 -7.93 6.23
C LEU A 81 8.93 -7.85 5.71
N GLY A 82 9.83 -8.73 6.14
CA GLY A 82 11.20 -8.79 5.62
C GLY A 82 11.24 -8.98 4.10
N THR A 83 10.52 -9.98 3.58
CA THR A 83 10.50 -10.29 2.14
C THR A 83 9.84 -9.20 1.29
N TYR A 84 8.78 -8.55 1.76
CA TYR A 84 8.16 -7.43 1.03
C TYR A 84 9.13 -6.27 0.83
N PHE A 85 9.86 -5.86 1.87
CA PHE A 85 10.78 -4.74 1.80
C PHE A 85 12.16 -5.11 1.21
N LEU A 86 12.59 -6.38 1.23
CA LEU A 86 13.85 -6.81 0.61
C LEU A 86 13.82 -6.77 -0.92
N ARG A 87 12.63 -6.90 -1.52
CA ARG A 87 12.42 -6.77 -2.97
C ARG A 87 12.38 -5.31 -3.43
N PHE A 88 12.47 -4.36 -2.51
CA PHE A 88 12.43 -2.94 -2.81
C PHE A 88 13.79 -2.44 -3.30
N ASP A 89 13.84 -2.02 -4.55
CA ASP A 89 14.91 -1.17 -5.07
C ASP A 89 14.42 0.28 -5.15
N LEU A 90 15.19 1.18 -4.54
CA LEU A 90 14.88 2.61 -4.49
C LEU A 90 14.81 3.20 -5.91
N PHE A 91 15.72 2.81 -6.79
CA PHE A 91 15.77 3.35 -8.15
C PHE A 91 14.59 2.87 -8.99
N SER A 92 14.25 1.59 -8.91
CA SER A 92 13.05 1.02 -9.53
C SER A 92 11.78 1.72 -9.06
N SER A 93 11.72 2.08 -7.77
CA SER A 93 10.56 2.75 -7.20
C SER A 93 10.44 4.20 -7.65
N ILE A 94 11.56 4.93 -7.73
CA ILE A 94 11.59 6.28 -8.33
C ILE A 94 11.17 6.21 -9.80
N ALA A 95 11.59 5.19 -10.54
CA ALA A 95 11.19 4.98 -11.93
C ALA A 95 9.68 4.71 -12.04
N LEU A 96 9.10 3.91 -11.13
CA LEU A 96 7.66 3.64 -11.09
C LEU A 96 6.81 4.87 -10.71
N LEU A 97 7.30 5.71 -9.79
CA LEU A 97 6.65 6.98 -9.43
C LEU A 97 6.72 8.03 -10.55
N GLY A 98 7.64 7.84 -11.50
CA GLY A 98 8.02 8.83 -12.50
C GLY A 98 9.12 9.76 -11.98
N ILE A 99 10.25 9.78 -12.67
CA ILE A 99 11.42 10.60 -12.30
C ILE A 99 11.05 12.09 -12.24
N LEU A 100 10.22 12.56 -13.18
CA LEU A 100 9.81 13.96 -13.25
C LEU A 100 8.89 14.37 -12.08
N PRO A 101 7.76 13.68 -11.78
CA PRO A 101 6.97 13.94 -10.58
C PRO A 101 7.81 13.97 -9.31
N VAL A 102 8.76 13.03 -9.15
CA VAL A 102 9.64 12.97 -7.97
C VAL A 102 10.56 14.18 -7.91
N ALA A 103 11.33 14.45 -8.97
CA ALA A 103 12.30 15.55 -8.98
C ALA A 103 11.63 16.92 -8.79
N PHE A 104 10.55 17.17 -9.53
CA PHE A 104 9.81 18.43 -9.44
C PHE A 104 8.99 18.54 -8.14
N GLY A 105 8.44 17.43 -7.64
CA GLY A 105 7.72 17.40 -6.37
C GLY A 105 8.65 17.73 -5.20
N ILE A 106 9.85 17.14 -5.16
CA ILE A 106 10.88 17.46 -4.16
C ILE A 106 11.32 18.92 -4.28
N TYR A 107 11.54 19.41 -5.52
CA TYR A 107 11.87 20.82 -5.75
C TYR A 107 10.77 21.77 -5.21
N THR A 108 9.50 21.47 -5.46
CA THR A 108 8.36 22.23 -4.92
C THR A 108 8.39 22.23 -3.39
N ILE A 109 8.56 21.08 -2.74
CA ILE A 109 8.65 21.00 -1.28
C ILE A 109 9.81 21.86 -0.79
N TYR A 110 11.01 21.71 -1.35
CA TYR A 110 12.18 22.48 -0.93
C TYR A 110 11.95 24.00 -1.05
N ARG A 111 11.46 24.44 -2.21
CA ARG A 111 11.23 25.86 -2.48
C ARG A 111 10.17 26.44 -1.53
N TYR A 112 9.03 25.78 -1.42
CA TYR A 112 7.85 26.35 -0.78
C TYR A 112 7.77 26.09 0.71
N VAL A 113 8.50 25.10 1.23
CA VAL A 113 8.65 24.93 2.68
C VAL A 113 9.74 25.86 3.20
N PHE A 114 10.91 25.95 2.56
CA PHE A 114 12.08 26.64 3.14
C PHE A 114 12.36 28.05 2.61
N ARG A 115 11.87 28.46 1.44
CA ARG A 115 12.21 29.77 0.83
C ARG A 115 11.03 30.70 0.67
N GLU A 116 9.94 30.19 0.11
CA GLU A 116 8.75 30.97 -0.23
C GLU A 116 7.55 30.31 0.45
N PRO A 117 7.22 30.61 1.72
CA PRO A 117 6.19 29.87 2.43
C PRO A 117 4.81 30.05 1.77
N HIS A 118 4.28 28.95 1.24
CA HIS A 118 2.93 28.91 0.65
C HIS A 118 2.08 27.87 1.38
N ARG A 119 1.09 28.33 2.15
CA ARG A 119 0.28 27.51 3.05
C ARG A 119 -0.38 26.30 2.37
N GLU A 120 -0.91 26.44 1.17
CA GLU A 120 -1.56 25.33 0.45
C GLU A 120 -0.58 24.18 0.18
N ILE A 121 0.70 24.51 -0.05
CA ILE A 121 1.75 23.54 -0.35
C ILE A 121 2.20 22.81 0.92
N TYR A 122 2.07 23.42 2.10
CA TYR A 122 2.40 22.77 3.37
C TYR A 122 1.52 21.55 3.65
N LEU A 123 0.25 21.56 3.24
CA LEU A 123 -0.63 20.39 3.41
C LEU A 123 -0.20 19.22 2.51
N TYR A 124 0.16 19.50 1.26
CA TYR A 124 0.65 18.45 0.36
C TYR A 124 2.04 17.95 0.79
N ALA A 125 2.91 18.85 1.25
CA ALA A 125 4.21 18.50 1.81
C ALA A 125 4.05 17.64 3.06
N SER A 126 3.14 18.00 3.98
CA SER A 126 2.89 17.22 5.20
C SER A 126 2.39 15.82 4.88
N LEU A 127 1.50 15.69 3.90
CA LEU A 127 0.99 14.39 3.43
C LEU A 127 2.12 13.53 2.84
N ALA A 128 2.98 14.11 2.00
CA ALA A 128 4.16 13.41 1.47
C ALA A 128 5.12 12.97 2.58
N PHE A 129 5.43 13.84 3.55
CA PHE A 129 6.29 13.52 4.68
C PHE A 129 5.72 12.42 5.58
N VAL A 130 4.42 12.48 5.89
CA VAL A 130 3.76 11.45 6.69
C VAL A 130 3.79 10.11 5.97
N ILE A 131 3.49 10.06 4.66
CA ILE A 131 3.57 8.81 3.89
C ILE A 131 5.00 8.25 3.89
N LEU A 132 6.00 9.10 3.69
CA LEU A 132 7.40 8.68 3.77
C LEU A 132 7.76 8.12 5.15
N LEU A 133 7.29 8.75 6.23
CA LEU A 133 7.52 8.29 7.60
C LEU A 133 6.81 6.97 7.88
N LEU A 134 5.57 6.80 7.40
CA LEU A 134 4.82 5.54 7.53
C LEU A 134 5.48 4.41 6.74
N LEU A 135 5.96 4.69 5.52
CA LEU A 135 6.73 3.74 4.70
C LEU A 135 8.06 3.38 5.39
N TRP A 136 8.78 4.36 5.91
CA TRP A 136 10.04 4.16 6.62
C TRP A 136 9.87 3.26 7.85
N ASN A 137 8.79 3.48 8.60
CA ASN A 137 8.42 2.67 9.77
C ASN A 137 7.69 1.37 9.41
N ARG A 138 7.54 1.04 8.12
CA ARG A 138 6.87 -0.17 7.62
C ARG A 138 5.42 -0.32 8.11
N GLN A 139 4.75 0.79 8.41
CA GLN A 139 3.35 0.83 8.86
C GLN A 139 2.35 0.84 7.69
N LEU A 140 2.83 1.11 6.48
CA LEU A 140 2.03 1.11 5.27
C LEU A 140 2.64 0.12 4.27
N ARG A 141 1.78 -0.66 3.61
CA ARG A 141 2.18 -1.46 2.45
C ARG A 141 2.87 -0.59 1.43
N LEU A 142 3.98 -1.10 0.90
CA LEU A 142 4.84 -0.33 0.01
C LEU A 142 4.07 0.17 -1.22
N GLU A 143 3.28 -0.71 -1.83
CA GLU A 143 2.49 -0.41 -3.03
C GLU A 143 1.50 0.72 -2.76
N ALA A 144 0.75 0.62 -1.65
CA ALA A 144 -0.21 1.65 -1.26
C ALA A 144 0.49 2.99 -0.96
N GLY A 145 1.60 2.98 -0.24
CA GLY A 145 2.36 4.19 0.05
C GLY A 145 2.96 4.85 -1.18
N LEU A 146 3.52 4.07 -2.11
CA LEU A 146 4.01 4.58 -3.39
C LEU A 146 2.87 5.16 -4.23
N MET A 147 1.69 4.53 -4.26
CA MET A 147 0.52 5.07 -4.95
C MET A 147 0.11 6.45 -4.41
N PHE A 148 -0.01 6.59 -3.08
CA PHE A 148 -0.33 7.88 -2.47
C PHE A 148 0.76 8.92 -2.72
N LEU A 149 2.03 8.52 -2.59
CA LEU A 149 3.17 9.42 -2.82
C LEU A 149 3.23 9.88 -4.28
N ALA A 150 2.98 9.00 -5.25
CA ALA A 150 2.93 9.34 -6.68
C ALA A 150 1.89 10.43 -6.96
N LEU A 151 0.68 10.27 -6.39
CA LEU A 151 -0.41 11.24 -6.55
C LEU A 151 -0.01 12.61 -6.00
N ILE A 152 0.56 12.65 -4.79
CA ILE A 152 0.92 13.91 -4.12
C ILE A 152 2.09 14.59 -4.82
N LEU A 153 3.12 13.84 -5.19
CA LEU A 153 4.26 14.36 -5.93
C LEU A 153 3.85 14.85 -7.32
N SER A 154 2.87 14.22 -7.96
CA SER A 154 2.26 14.71 -9.21
C SER A 154 1.58 16.06 -9.00
N VAL A 155 0.79 16.24 -7.94
CA VAL A 155 0.17 17.54 -7.61
C VAL A 155 1.24 18.60 -7.32
N LEU A 156 2.26 18.27 -6.53
CA LEU A 156 3.35 19.19 -6.19
C LEU A 156 4.20 19.57 -7.43
N SER A 157 4.48 18.61 -8.30
CA SER A 157 5.23 18.85 -9.54
C SER A 157 4.49 19.81 -10.48
N SER A 158 3.14 19.80 -10.49
CA SER A 158 2.36 20.77 -11.28
C SER A 158 2.69 22.23 -10.92
N GLN A 159 2.98 22.51 -9.64
CA GLN A 159 3.39 23.84 -9.19
C GLN A 159 4.80 24.19 -9.67
N ALA A 160 5.74 23.25 -9.61
CA ALA A 160 7.07 23.47 -10.17
C ALA A 160 7.02 23.73 -11.68
N PHE A 161 6.18 23.00 -12.42
CA PHE A 161 5.98 23.24 -13.85
C PHE A 161 5.45 24.65 -14.10
N LYS A 162 4.42 25.09 -13.37
CA LYS A 162 3.89 26.45 -13.48
C LYS A 162 4.98 27.50 -13.28
N VAL A 163 5.81 27.36 -12.25
CA VAL A 163 6.89 28.31 -11.98
C VAL A 163 7.99 28.25 -13.04
N SER A 164 8.36 27.07 -13.49
CA SER A 164 9.39 26.86 -14.50
C SER A 164 8.98 27.45 -15.85
N LEU A 165 7.72 27.24 -16.25
CA LEU A 165 7.16 27.82 -17.48
C LEU A 165 7.05 29.35 -17.38
N ASN A 166 6.60 29.89 -16.24
CA ASN A 166 6.55 31.34 -16.00
C ASN A 166 7.93 31.99 -16.03
N TYR A 167 8.95 31.29 -15.52
CA TYR A 167 10.33 31.76 -15.60
C TYR A 167 10.83 31.72 -17.04
N LEU A 168 10.64 30.60 -17.74
CA LEU A 168 11.08 30.43 -19.12
C LEU A 168 10.44 31.46 -20.07
N ALA A 169 9.18 31.83 -19.83
CA ALA A 169 8.46 32.85 -20.61
C ALA A 169 9.13 34.23 -20.55
N LYS A 170 9.95 34.51 -19.53
CA LYS A 170 10.70 35.77 -19.38
C LYS A 170 12.10 35.71 -20.00
N THR A 171 12.50 34.56 -20.56
CA THR A 171 13.84 34.35 -21.13
C THR A 171 13.82 34.42 -22.66
N LYS A 172 15.00 34.46 -23.28
CA LYS A 172 15.15 34.34 -24.74
C LYS A 172 14.60 33.01 -25.30
N ALA A 173 14.43 32.00 -24.45
CA ALA A 173 13.86 30.71 -24.84
C ALA A 173 12.32 30.71 -24.98
N ALA A 174 11.64 31.84 -24.69
CA ALA A 174 10.19 31.95 -24.80
C ALA A 174 9.64 31.60 -26.20
N HIS A 175 10.41 31.86 -27.27
CA HIS A 175 10.02 31.48 -28.63
C HIS A 175 9.91 29.95 -28.82
N PHE A 176 10.67 29.17 -28.05
CA PHE A 176 10.64 27.69 -28.09
C PHE A 176 9.64 27.09 -27.09
N MET A 177 8.81 27.90 -26.44
CA MET A 177 7.86 27.45 -25.42
C MET A 177 6.98 26.28 -25.87
N PRO A 178 6.36 26.28 -27.09
CA PRO A 178 5.53 25.16 -27.53
C PRO A 178 6.34 23.85 -27.65
N ALA A 179 7.58 23.93 -28.14
CA ALA A 179 8.46 22.78 -28.27
C ALA A 179 8.87 22.22 -26.89
N ILE A 180 9.17 23.09 -25.93
CA ILE A 180 9.53 22.70 -24.56
C ILE A 180 8.32 22.07 -23.84
N ILE A 181 7.12 22.64 -24.00
CA ILE A 181 5.88 22.05 -23.46
C ILE A 181 5.64 20.68 -24.11
N GLY A 182 5.76 20.56 -25.43
CA GLY A 182 5.63 19.28 -26.14
C GLY A 182 6.63 18.23 -25.65
N LEU A 183 7.89 18.61 -25.46
CA LEU A 183 8.92 17.73 -24.91
C LEU A 183 8.63 17.32 -23.47
N LEU A 184 8.16 18.23 -22.62
CA LEU A 184 7.78 17.92 -21.24
C LEU A 184 6.59 16.95 -21.19
N VAL A 185 5.55 17.17 -21.99
CA VAL A 185 4.41 16.26 -22.09
C VAL A 185 4.86 14.87 -22.55
N LEU A 186 5.73 14.81 -23.56
CA LEU A 186 6.30 13.56 -24.04
C LEU A 186 7.15 12.88 -22.96
N ALA A 187 7.97 13.63 -22.22
CA ALA A 187 8.82 13.10 -21.16
C ALA A 187 7.99 12.59 -19.96
N ILE A 188 6.94 13.30 -19.55
CA ILE A 188 6.02 12.85 -18.48
C ILE A 188 5.31 11.57 -18.92
N THR A 189 4.81 11.54 -20.16
CA THR A 189 4.14 10.34 -20.69
C THR A 189 5.12 9.16 -20.77
N ALA A 190 6.33 9.37 -21.26
CA ALA A 190 7.36 8.33 -21.33
C ALA A 190 7.79 7.82 -19.95
N THR A 191 7.97 8.72 -18.97
CA THR A 191 8.48 8.36 -17.63
C THR A 191 7.41 7.87 -16.67
N SER A 192 6.13 8.19 -16.90
CA SER A 192 5.04 7.84 -15.97
C SER A 192 4.06 6.82 -16.56
N ALA A 193 3.71 6.95 -17.85
CA ALA A 193 2.75 6.03 -18.47
C ALA A 193 3.39 4.72 -18.95
N LEU A 194 4.62 4.75 -19.49
CA LEU A 194 5.27 3.52 -19.96
C LEU A 194 5.53 2.53 -18.82
N PRO A 195 6.07 2.92 -17.64
CA PRO A 195 6.23 1.99 -16.53
C PRO A 195 4.90 1.40 -16.06
N ALA A 196 3.81 2.17 -16.12
CA ALA A 196 2.48 1.67 -15.76
C ALA A 196 1.98 0.60 -16.75
N VAL A 197 2.21 0.79 -18.06
CA VAL A 197 1.79 -0.16 -19.11
C VAL A 197 2.69 -1.40 -19.15
N PHE A 198 4.00 -1.25 -19.05
CA PHE A 198 4.92 -2.39 -19.10
C PHE A 198 5.08 -3.10 -17.74
N GLY A 199 4.83 -2.39 -16.64
CA GLY A 199 4.78 -2.95 -15.30
C GLY A 199 3.64 -3.95 -15.09
N SER A 200 2.61 -3.97 -15.96
CA SER A 200 1.58 -5.00 -15.92
C SER A 200 2.12 -6.40 -16.24
N ASN A 201 3.32 -6.53 -16.80
CA ASN A 201 3.94 -7.85 -16.97
C ASN A 201 4.59 -8.38 -15.67
N ILE A 202 4.61 -7.58 -14.60
CA ILE A 202 5.05 -7.96 -13.25
C ILE A 202 3.85 -8.55 -12.45
N LEU A 203 2.74 -8.89 -13.12
CA LEU A 203 1.60 -9.63 -12.57
C LEU A 203 1.93 -11.11 -12.26
N ALA A 204 3.09 -11.39 -11.68
CA ALA A 204 3.45 -12.71 -11.16
C ALA A 204 2.48 -13.22 -10.07
N SER A 205 1.58 -12.34 -9.59
CA SER A 205 0.51 -12.65 -8.65
C SER A 205 -0.82 -13.05 -9.28
N GLN A 206 -1.01 -12.87 -10.60
CA GLN A 206 -2.27 -13.32 -11.22
C GLN A 206 -2.26 -14.84 -11.45
N PRO A 207 -3.37 -15.52 -11.13
CA PRO A 207 -3.51 -16.93 -11.45
C PRO A 207 -3.42 -17.16 -12.94
N THR A 208 -2.63 -18.15 -13.34
CA THR A 208 -2.62 -18.68 -14.70
C THR A 208 -3.97 -19.30 -15.05
N THR A 209 -4.26 -19.45 -16.35
CA THR A 209 -5.50 -20.10 -16.81
C THR A 209 -5.61 -21.55 -16.28
N ALA A 210 -4.49 -22.24 -16.11
CA ALA A 210 -4.44 -23.57 -15.50
C ALA A 210 -4.79 -23.54 -14.01
N GLU A 211 -4.29 -22.56 -13.26
CA GLU A 211 -4.65 -22.39 -11.84
C GLU A 211 -6.12 -22.03 -11.69
N VAL A 212 -6.66 -21.13 -12.53
CA VAL A 212 -8.10 -20.81 -12.52
C VAL A 212 -8.94 -22.07 -12.78
N ALA A 213 -8.58 -22.88 -13.77
CA ALA A 213 -9.27 -24.14 -14.06
C ALA A 213 -9.20 -25.11 -12.86
N ALA A 214 -8.07 -25.17 -12.15
CA ALA A 214 -7.94 -25.98 -10.93
C ALA A 214 -8.83 -25.45 -9.78
N TYR A 215 -8.93 -24.13 -9.61
CA TYR A 215 -9.80 -23.52 -8.61
C TYR A 215 -11.29 -23.75 -8.93
N GLU A 216 -11.68 -23.68 -10.21
CA GLU A 216 -13.03 -24.02 -10.65
C GLU A 216 -13.32 -25.52 -10.49
N TRP A 217 -12.33 -26.38 -10.72
CA TRP A 217 -12.46 -27.80 -10.42
C TRP A 217 -12.73 -28.02 -8.93
N LEU A 218 -12.00 -27.35 -8.03
CA LEU A 218 -12.25 -27.40 -6.59
C LEU A 218 -13.68 -26.98 -6.25
N LYS A 219 -14.21 -25.93 -6.89
CA LYS A 219 -15.60 -25.49 -6.68
C LYS A 219 -16.63 -26.59 -7.00
N ASN A 220 -16.42 -27.29 -8.10
CA ASN A 220 -17.40 -28.22 -8.65
C ASN A 220 -17.29 -29.64 -8.06
N ASN A 221 -16.15 -30.00 -7.45
CA ASN A 221 -15.83 -31.37 -7.04
C ASN A 221 -15.58 -31.54 -5.53
N THR A 222 -15.72 -30.49 -4.72
CA THR A 222 -15.51 -30.55 -3.26
C THR A 222 -16.73 -30.02 -2.51
N GLN A 223 -16.86 -30.31 -1.21
CA GLN A 223 -18.02 -29.90 -0.43
C GLN A 223 -18.01 -28.39 -0.12
N PRO A 224 -19.17 -27.71 -0.09
CA PRO A 224 -19.26 -26.34 0.40
C PRO A 224 -18.86 -26.30 1.88
N GLY A 225 -17.70 -25.72 2.18
CA GLY A 225 -17.12 -25.70 3.52
C GLY A 225 -15.74 -26.36 3.62
N SER A 226 -15.30 -27.06 2.58
CA SER A 226 -13.95 -27.63 2.59
C SER A 226 -12.87 -26.56 2.72
N VAL A 227 -11.81 -26.88 3.46
CA VAL A 227 -10.68 -25.98 3.70
C VAL A 227 -9.49 -26.38 2.84
N VAL A 228 -8.94 -25.40 2.12
CA VAL A 228 -7.80 -25.56 1.24
C VAL A 228 -6.54 -24.96 1.88
N LEU A 229 -5.48 -25.77 2.00
CA LEU A 229 -4.15 -25.29 2.33
C LEU A 229 -3.47 -24.75 1.06
N SER A 230 -2.99 -23.52 1.15
CA SER A 230 -2.24 -22.85 0.10
C SER A 230 -1.23 -21.88 0.71
N ILE A 231 -0.32 -21.38 -0.11
CA ILE A 231 0.47 -20.19 0.26
C ILE A 231 -0.44 -18.95 0.38
N PRO A 232 -0.06 -17.94 1.19
CA PRO A 232 -0.87 -16.74 1.39
C PRO A 232 -1.28 -16.03 0.10
N GLU A 233 -0.39 -15.95 -0.88
CA GLU A 233 -0.57 -15.29 -2.17
C GLU A 233 -1.72 -15.91 -2.99
N ASP A 234 -1.92 -17.22 -2.87
CA ASP A 234 -2.97 -17.97 -3.57
C ASP A 234 -4.30 -18.00 -2.79
N GLY A 235 -4.30 -17.58 -1.53
CA GLY A 235 -5.46 -17.67 -0.65
C GLY A 235 -6.70 -16.95 -1.19
N LEU A 236 -6.57 -15.66 -1.53
CA LEU A 236 -7.69 -14.86 -2.06
C LEU A 236 -8.18 -15.37 -3.43
N PRO A 237 -7.32 -15.66 -4.43
CA PRO A 237 -7.75 -16.28 -5.68
C PRO A 237 -8.52 -17.59 -5.48
N ILE A 238 -8.02 -18.48 -4.61
CA ILE A 238 -8.69 -19.74 -4.31
C ILE A 238 -10.07 -19.45 -3.71
N GLN A 239 -10.17 -18.59 -2.69
CA GLN A 239 -11.46 -18.24 -2.10
C GLN A 239 -12.44 -17.67 -3.14
N PHE A 240 -11.98 -16.79 -4.02
CA PHE A 240 -12.81 -16.14 -5.04
C PHE A 240 -13.34 -17.13 -6.09
N PHE A 241 -12.46 -17.90 -6.72
CA PHE A 241 -12.83 -18.80 -7.82
C PHE A 241 -13.45 -20.11 -7.32
N SER A 242 -12.90 -20.69 -6.24
CA SER A 242 -13.35 -21.98 -5.72
C SER A 242 -14.52 -21.87 -4.74
N GLN A 243 -14.72 -20.70 -4.11
CA GLN A 243 -15.66 -20.51 -3.00
C GLN A 243 -15.38 -21.50 -1.84
N ARG A 244 -14.10 -21.74 -1.54
CA ARG A 244 -13.62 -22.56 -0.42
C ARG A 244 -12.81 -21.73 0.54
N ALA A 245 -12.84 -22.09 1.82
CA ALA A 245 -12.04 -21.41 2.83
C ALA A 245 -10.56 -21.77 2.63
N THR A 246 -9.66 -20.86 2.98
CA THR A 246 -8.22 -21.13 2.98
C THR A 246 -7.64 -20.99 4.37
N VAL A 247 -6.57 -21.73 4.66
CA VAL A 247 -5.88 -21.66 5.96
C VAL A 247 -5.23 -20.29 6.16
N THR A 248 -4.62 -19.77 5.08
CA THR A 248 -3.93 -18.49 5.02
C THR A 248 -4.30 -17.73 3.76
N ASP A 249 -4.27 -16.40 3.83
CA ASP A 249 -4.36 -15.49 2.70
C ASP A 249 -3.50 -14.22 2.97
N THR A 250 -3.53 -13.25 2.06
CA THR A 250 -2.77 -11.99 2.21
C THR A 250 -3.44 -10.95 3.11
N ASN A 251 -4.60 -11.24 3.69
CA ASN A 251 -5.35 -10.36 4.58
C ASN A 251 -5.28 -10.85 6.04
N PHE A 252 -4.18 -10.52 6.72
CA PHE A 252 -3.93 -10.96 8.08
C PHE A 252 -4.67 -10.17 9.17
N LEU A 253 -5.32 -9.05 8.82
CA LEU A 253 -5.84 -8.08 9.77
C LEU A 253 -6.85 -8.67 10.76
N LEU A 254 -7.73 -9.57 10.29
CA LEU A 254 -8.76 -10.21 11.11
C LEU A 254 -8.45 -11.67 11.42
N VAL A 255 -7.28 -12.17 10.98
CA VAL A 255 -6.88 -13.57 11.16
C VAL A 255 -6.24 -13.75 12.53
N ARG A 256 -6.85 -14.60 13.36
CA ARG A 256 -6.26 -14.99 14.65
C ARG A 256 -5.03 -15.85 14.40
N ASP A 257 -3.98 -15.56 15.16
CA ASP A 257 -2.71 -16.30 15.12
C ASP A 257 -2.09 -16.41 13.72
N ALA A 258 -2.18 -15.33 12.93
CA ALA A 258 -1.66 -15.24 11.56
C ALA A 258 -0.24 -15.82 11.41
N ALA A 259 0.66 -15.48 12.33
CA ALA A 259 2.03 -16.00 12.33
C ALA A 259 2.09 -17.51 12.56
N GLN A 260 1.28 -18.06 13.47
CA GLN A 260 1.23 -19.51 13.71
C GLN A 260 0.65 -20.27 12.52
N ARG A 261 -0.37 -19.70 11.86
CA ARG A 261 -0.96 -20.27 10.64
C ARG A 261 0.06 -20.30 9.51
N LEU A 262 0.79 -19.19 9.31
CA LEU A 262 1.85 -19.14 8.30
C LEU A 262 2.93 -20.18 8.58
N GLU A 263 3.43 -20.26 9.81
CA GLU A 263 4.45 -21.23 10.19
C GLU A 263 3.96 -22.68 10.05
N ALA A 264 2.70 -22.96 10.38
CA ALA A 264 2.08 -24.26 10.14
C ALA A 264 2.00 -24.59 8.64
N THR A 265 1.55 -23.65 7.80
CA THR A 265 1.54 -23.80 6.34
C THR A 265 2.94 -24.16 5.82
N ARG A 266 3.98 -23.44 6.27
CA ARG A 266 5.36 -23.74 5.89
C ARG A 266 5.82 -25.12 6.34
N ARG A 267 5.49 -25.48 7.59
CA ARG A 267 5.86 -26.79 8.16
C ARG A 267 5.22 -27.91 7.36
N ILE A 268 3.93 -27.79 7.02
CA ILE A 268 3.23 -28.78 6.19
C ILE A 268 3.93 -28.93 4.84
N TYR A 269 4.23 -27.82 4.14
CA TYR A 269 4.86 -27.88 2.83
C TYR A 269 6.32 -28.38 2.85
N ARG A 270 7.03 -28.23 3.97
CA ARG A 270 8.44 -28.67 4.11
C ARG A 270 8.61 -30.03 4.78
N SER A 271 7.55 -30.60 5.34
CA SER A 271 7.64 -31.87 6.07
C SER A 271 7.92 -33.03 5.12
N GLN A 272 8.93 -33.82 5.43
CA GLN A 272 9.23 -35.06 4.70
C GLN A 272 8.37 -36.24 5.15
N ALA A 273 7.84 -36.19 6.38
CA ALA A 273 7.02 -37.24 6.97
C ALA A 273 5.60 -36.73 7.27
N SER A 274 4.59 -37.52 6.88
CA SER A 274 3.18 -37.20 7.12
C SER A 274 2.86 -37.04 8.61
N THR A 275 3.54 -37.76 9.48
CA THR A 275 3.37 -37.67 10.94
C THR A 275 3.74 -36.30 11.52
N GLN A 276 4.61 -35.54 10.85
CA GLN A 276 4.99 -34.19 11.28
C GLN A 276 3.98 -33.13 10.84
N ALA A 277 3.33 -33.33 9.67
CA ALA A 277 2.34 -32.42 9.13
C ALA A 277 0.91 -32.68 9.66
N LEU A 278 0.61 -33.92 10.04
CA LEU A 278 -0.72 -34.34 10.47
C LEU A 278 -1.32 -33.50 11.62
N PRO A 279 -0.57 -33.10 12.66
CA PRO A 279 -1.11 -32.27 13.72
C PRO A 279 -1.61 -30.91 13.22
N ASP A 280 -0.86 -30.26 12.33
CA ASP A 280 -1.23 -28.96 11.76
C ASP A 280 -2.39 -29.09 10.77
N LEU A 281 -2.39 -30.13 9.92
CA LEU A 281 -3.51 -30.44 9.02
C LEU A 281 -4.82 -30.66 9.80
N THR A 282 -4.75 -31.40 10.90
CA THR A 282 -5.90 -31.68 11.77
C THR A 282 -6.34 -30.41 12.52
N ARG A 283 -5.39 -29.60 13.02
CA ARG A 283 -5.69 -28.37 13.77
C ARG A 283 -6.48 -27.34 12.96
N TYR A 284 -6.27 -27.30 11.65
CA TYR A 284 -6.92 -26.34 10.75
C TYR A 284 -7.97 -26.98 9.83
N ASP A 285 -8.37 -28.23 10.12
CA ASP A 285 -9.39 -28.98 9.37
C ASP A 285 -9.13 -28.97 7.85
N VAL A 286 -7.87 -29.18 7.44
CA VAL A 286 -7.48 -29.12 6.02
C VAL A 286 -7.97 -30.36 5.29
N ASP A 287 -8.82 -30.16 4.27
CA ASP A 287 -9.33 -31.22 3.40
C ASP A 287 -8.48 -31.39 2.13
N TYR A 288 -7.97 -30.28 1.60
CA TYR A 288 -7.23 -30.26 0.33
C TYR A 288 -5.95 -29.45 0.46
N ILE A 289 -4.87 -29.92 -0.18
CA ILE A 289 -3.61 -29.21 -0.28
C ILE A 289 -3.42 -28.78 -1.74
N MET A 290 -3.34 -27.48 -1.98
CA MET A 290 -3.00 -26.96 -3.29
C MET A 290 -1.50 -27.09 -3.54
N VAL A 291 -1.14 -27.51 -4.75
CA VAL A 291 0.26 -27.57 -5.20
C VAL A 291 0.33 -26.87 -6.55
N SER A 292 1.23 -25.89 -6.65
CA SER A 292 1.48 -25.13 -7.88
C SER A 292 2.99 -25.01 -8.12
N PRO A 293 3.42 -24.67 -9.35
CA PRO A 293 4.83 -24.40 -9.63
C PRO A 293 5.44 -23.33 -8.71
N ARG A 294 4.62 -22.35 -8.27
CA ARG A 294 5.03 -21.30 -7.31
C ARG A 294 5.31 -21.88 -5.93
N ILE A 295 4.42 -22.74 -5.43
CA ILE A 295 4.61 -23.44 -4.16
C ILE A 295 5.85 -24.34 -4.20
N MET A 296 6.05 -25.07 -5.31
CA MET A 296 7.24 -25.91 -5.48
C MET A 296 8.54 -25.08 -5.55
N ALA A 297 8.51 -23.90 -6.15
CA ALA A 297 9.66 -23.00 -6.21
C ALA A 297 10.03 -22.43 -4.82
N GLU A 298 9.04 -22.19 -3.96
CA GLU A 298 9.25 -21.60 -2.63
C GLU A 298 9.61 -22.65 -1.56
N TYR A 299 9.00 -23.84 -1.62
CA TYR A 299 9.11 -24.86 -0.58
C TYR A 299 9.88 -26.14 -1.00
N GLY A 300 10.19 -26.28 -2.30
CA GLY A 300 10.79 -27.50 -2.84
C GLY A 300 9.75 -28.54 -3.29
N ARG A 301 10.21 -29.70 -3.76
CA ARG A 301 9.31 -30.82 -4.11
C ARG A 301 8.76 -31.49 -2.86
N LEU A 302 7.45 -31.66 -2.81
CA LEU A 302 6.77 -32.47 -1.80
C LEU A 302 7.06 -33.94 -2.06
N GLY A 303 8.02 -34.52 -1.33
CA GLY A 303 8.30 -35.96 -1.28
C GLY A 303 8.78 -36.58 -2.60
N ASP A 304 10.05 -36.94 -2.66
CA ASP A 304 10.50 -38.09 -3.46
C ASP A 304 10.47 -39.35 -2.57
#